data_AF-A0A803RBZ9-F1
#
_entry.id   AF-A0A803RBZ9-F1
#
_cell.length_a   1.000
_cell.length_b   1.000
_cell.length_c   1.000
_cell.angle_alpha   90.00
_cell.angle_beta   90.00
_cell.angle_gamma   90.00
#
_symmetry.space_group_name_H-M   'P 1'
#
loop_
_entity.id
_entity.type
_entity.pdbx_description
1 polymer ?
#
loop_
_entity_poly.entity_id
_entity_poly.type
_entity_poly.pdbx_seq_one_letter_code
_entity_poly.pdbx_strand_id
1 'polypeptide(L)'
;MKDLERIFYGNIVAYDAAIVPEAKQDELPNVIWRNVFSDDGSLKPDAAAAQTVQACTHYAPYYCYIQSCWICSSIISDIAP
;
A
#
# COMPACT_ATOMS: atom_id res chain seq x y z
N MET A 1 -22.82 -2.90 2.23
CA MET A 1 -22.20 -3.00 0.89
C MET A 1 -21.61 -1.66 0.46
N LYS A 2 -22.40 -0.60 0.23
CA LYS A 2 -21.89 0.72 -0.17
C LYS A 2 -20.83 1.32 0.77
N ASP A 3 -21.00 1.15 2.08
CA ASP A 3 -20.01 1.65 3.05
C ASP A 3 -18.69 0.89 3.03
N LEU A 4 -18.74 -0.44 2.81
CA LEU A 4 -17.54 -1.27 2.69
C LEU A 4 -16.79 -0.93 1.40
N GLU A 5 -17.50 -0.74 0.28
CA GLU A 5 -16.91 -0.29 -0.98
C GLU A 5 -16.22 1.08 -0.80
N ARG A 6 -16.88 2.02 -0.12
CA ARG A 6 -16.30 3.34 0.17
C ARG A 6 -15.03 3.24 1.01
N ILE A 7 -15.02 2.38 2.04
CA ILE A 7 -13.83 2.14 2.87
C ILE A 7 -12.72 1.51 2.03
N PHE A 8 -13.04 0.48 1.24
CA PHE A 8 -12.08 -0.21 0.40
C PHE A 8 -11.42 0.74 -0.59
N TYR A 9 -12.19 1.47 -1.39
CA TYR A 9 -11.63 2.40 -2.37
C TYR A 9 -10.92 3.59 -1.72
N GLY A 10 -11.41 4.08 -0.58
CA GLY A 10 -10.71 5.11 0.19
C GLY A 10 -9.32 4.65 0.65
N ASN A 11 -9.21 3.40 1.09
CA ASN A 11 -7.94 2.82 1.50
C ASN A 11 -6.98 2.63 0.32
N ILE A 12 -7.47 2.17 -0.83
CA ILE A 12 -6.64 2.03 -2.05
C ILE A 12 -6.04 3.38 -2.46
N VAL A 13 -6.84 4.45 -2.48
CA VAL A 13 -6.35 5.81 -2.81
C VAL A 13 -5.28 6.28 -1.81
N ALA A 14 -5.45 5.97 -0.52
CA ALA A 14 -4.46 6.31 0.49
C ALA A 14 -3.13 5.55 0.30
N TYR A 15 -3.18 4.27 -0.10
CA TYR A 15 -1.98 3.50 -0.41
C TYR A 15 -1.28 3.98 -1.68
N ASP A 16 -2.03 4.30 -2.73
CA ASP A 16 -1.48 4.82 -3.99
C ASP A 16 -0.69 6.11 -3.75
N ALA A 17 -1.25 7.05 -2.97
CA ALA A 17 -0.58 8.28 -2.60
C ALA A 17 0.67 8.08 -1.71
N ALA A 18 0.78 6.95 -1.01
CA ALA A 18 1.85 6.68 -0.05
C ALA A 18 2.99 5.80 -0.59
N ILE A 19 2.79 5.11 -1.73
CA ILE A 19 3.78 4.20 -2.35
C ILE A 19 4.68 4.92 -3.37
N VAL A 20 4.33 6.14 -3.77
CA VAL A 20 5.10 6.91 -4.75
C VAL A 20 6.44 7.42 -4.18
N PRO A 21 7.48 7.62 -5.02
CA PRO A 21 8.78 8.12 -4.56
C PRO A 21 8.73 9.49 -3.88
N GLU A 22 7.74 10.31 -4.20
CA GLU A 22 7.54 11.66 -3.66
C GLU A 22 6.84 11.67 -2.29
N ALA A 23 6.30 10.53 -1.86
CA ALA A 23 5.63 10.39 -0.58
C ALA A 23 6.63 10.54 0.59
N LYS A 24 6.14 10.99 1.73
CA LYS A 24 6.98 11.06 2.93
C LYS A 24 7.23 9.66 3.48
N GLN A 25 8.41 9.46 4.08
CA GLN A 25 8.82 8.15 4.62
C GLN A 25 7.86 7.59 5.67
N ASP A 26 7.12 8.45 6.37
CA ASP A 26 6.14 8.07 7.38
C ASP A 26 4.72 7.84 6.84
N GLU A 27 4.42 8.23 5.60
CA GLU A 27 3.06 8.11 5.05
C GLU A 27 2.63 6.66 4.88
N LEU A 28 3.45 5.83 4.22
CA LEU A 28 3.16 4.41 4.02
C LEU A 28 2.99 3.62 5.34
N PRO A 29 3.92 3.70 6.32
CA PRO A 29 3.73 2.98 7.59
C PRO A 29 2.49 3.48 8.36
N ASN A 30 2.16 4.77 8.30
CA ASN A 30 0.96 5.32 8.94
C ASN A 30 -0.33 4.80 8.29
N VAL A 31 -0.37 4.71 6.96
CA VAL A 31 -1.53 4.18 6.22
C VAL A 31 -1.70 2.67 6.49
N ILE A 32 -0.60 1.90 6.50
CA ILE A 32 -0.63 0.47 6.85
C ILE A 32 -1.13 0.27 8.27
N TRP A 33 -0.60 1.01 9.23
CA TRP A 33 -1.04 0.95 10.62
C TRP A 33 -2.54 1.24 10.72
N ARG A 34 -2.99 2.37 10.17
CA ARG A 34 -4.38 2.82 10.25
C ARG A 34 -5.39 1.84 9.64
N ASN A 35 -5.01 1.15 8.57
CA ASN A 35 -5.95 0.32 7.81
C ASN A 35 -5.92 -1.17 8.16
N VAL A 36 -4.83 -1.66 8.77
CA VAL A 36 -4.61 -3.10 9.02
C VAL A 36 -4.55 -3.43 10.51
N PHE A 37 -4.00 -2.54 11.34
CA PHE A 37 -3.68 -2.85 12.73
C PHE A 37 -4.39 -1.95 13.75
N SER A 38 -4.80 -0.74 13.33
CA SER A 38 -5.45 0.25 14.20
C SER A 38 -6.97 0.10 14.15
N ASP A 39 -7.50 -0.75 15.02
CA ASP A 39 -8.95 -0.89 15.20
C ASP A 39 -9.56 0.27 16.00
N ASP A 40 -8.74 0.97 16.79
CA ASP A 40 -9.13 2.06 17.69
C ASP A 40 -8.88 3.46 17.09
N GLY A 41 -8.27 3.53 15.91
CA GLY A 41 -7.87 4.80 15.28
C GLY A 41 -6.67 5.47 15.93
N SER A 42 -5.89 4.74 16.74
CA SER A 42 -4.61 5.20 17.28
C SER A 42 -3.71 5.68 16.14
N LEU A 43 -2.98 6.76 16.40
CA LEU A 43 -2.04 7.37 15.46
C LEU A 43 -0.65 6.72 15.46
N LYS A 44 -0.36 5.84 16.43
CA LYS A 44 0.98 5.24 16.57
C LYS A 44 0.88 3.72 16.66
N PRO A 45 1.76 3.00 15.92
CA PRO A 45 1.85 1.56 16.06
C PRO A 45 2.26 1.17 17.48
N ASP A 46 1.57 0.17 18.02
CA ASP A 46 2.01 -0.47 19.25
C ASP A 46 3.30 -1.27 19.01
N ALA A 47 3.97 -1.64 20.11
CA ALA A 47 5.24 -2.35 20.03
C ALA A 47 5.13 -3.74 19.36
N ALA A 48 3.95 -4.35 19.36
CA ALA A 48 3.74 -5.68 18.78
C ALA A 48 3.59 -5.61 17.25
N ALA A 49 2.94 -4.56 16.74
CA ALA A 49 2.70 -4.36 15.31
C ALA A 49 3.84 -3.62 14.59
N ALA A 50 4.67 -2.86 15.31
CA ALA A 50 5.72 -2.02 14.72
C ALA A 50 6.64 -2.78 13.74
N GLN A 51 7.06 -4.00 14.09
CA GLN A 51 7.92 -4.81 13.22
C GLN A 51 7.20 -5.20 11.92
N THR A 52 5.93 -5.61 12.01
CA THR A 52 5.15 -6.02 10.85
C THR A 52 4.82 -4.82 9.96
N VAL A 53 4.46 -3.68 10.54
CA VAL A 53 4.24 -2.42 9.79
C VAL A 53 5.50 -2.03 9.02
N GLN A 54 6.67 -2.13 9.65
CA GLN A 54 7.94 -1.83 8.98
C GLN A 54 8.23 -2.80 7.84
N ALA A 55 7.99 -4.10 8.05
CA ALA A 55 8.16 -5.11 7.00
C ALA A 55 7.22 -4.86 5.81
N CYS A 56 5.94 -4.61 6.07
CA CYS A 56 4.95 -4.29 5.02
C CYS A 56 5.32 -3.01 4.26
N THR A 57 5.81 -1.99 4.97
CA THR A 57 6.28 -0.73 4.37
C THR A 57 7.44 -0.99 3.41
N HIS A 58 8.35 -1.91 3.75
CA HIS A 58 9.44 -2.29 2.88
C HIS A 58 8.95 -3.06 1.66
N TYR A 59 8.11 -4.09 1.84
CA TYR A 59 7.71 -4.99 0.77
C TYR A 59 6.67 -4.42 -0.21
N ALA A 60 5.72 -3.60 0.24
CA ALA A 60 4.62 -3.14 -0.59
C ALA A 60 5.07 -2.40 -1.87
N PRO A 61 6.02 -1.46 -1.82
CA PRO A 61 6.55 -0.81 -3.02
C PRO A 61 7.26 -1.79 -3.97
N TYR A 62 8.01 -2.77 -3.45
CA TYR A 62 8.66 -3.79 -4.30
C TYR A 62 7.67 -4.64 -5.07
N TYR A 63 6.60 -5.10 -4.41
CA TYR A 63 5.56 -5.89 -5.08
C TYR A 63 4.84 -5.05 -6.15
N CYS A 64 4.54 -3.78 -5.86
CA CYS A 64 3.95 -2.86 -6.84
C CYS A 64 4.87 -2.67 -8.06
N TYR A 65 6.17 -2.49 -7.84
CA TYR A 65 7.16 -2.38 -8.90
C TYR A 65 7.25 -3.65 -9.75
N ILE A 66 7.39 -4.83 -9.13
CA ILE A 66 7.48 -6.11 -9.84
C ILE A 66 6.22 -6.36 -10.68
N GLN A 67 5.04 -6.11 -10.11
CA GLN A 67 3.78 -6.27 -10.83
C GLN A 67 3.68 -5.30 -12.01
N SER A 68 4.10 -4.04 -11.83
CA SER A 68 4.15 -3.06 -12.92
C SER A 68 5.09 -3.48 -14.03
N CYS A 69 6.29 -3.97 -13.70
CA CYS A 69 7.24 -4.50 -14.68
C CYS A 69 6.69 -5.72 -15.42
N TRP A 70 5.98 -6.61 -14.72
CA TRP A 70 5.36 -7.79 -15.34
C TRP A 70 4.24 -7.40 -16.30
N ILE A 71 3.33 -6.52 -15.88
CA ILE A 71 2.25 -5.99 -16.73
C ILE A 71 2.82 -5.29 -17.97
N CYS A 72 3.82 -4.42 -17.80
CA CYS A 72 4.47 -3.77 -18.94
C CYS A 72 5.08 -4.77 -19.92
N SER A 73 5.72 -5.83 -19.42
CA SER A 73 6.31 -6.88 -20.27
C SER A 73 5.25 -7.67 -21.04
N SER A 74 4.14 -8.04 -20.38
CA SER A 74 3.02 -8.74 -21.03
C SER A 74 2.33 -7.88 -22.09
N ILE A 75 2.10 -6.60 -21.81
CA ILE A 75 1.51 -5.67 -22.78
C ILE A 75 2.43 -5.49 -23.98
N ILE A 76 3.75 -5.37 -23.77
CA ILE A 76 4.71 -5.27 -24.88
C ILE A 76 4.71 -6.55 -25.72
N SER A 77 4.61 -7.73 -25.12
CA SER A 77 4.53 -8.99 -25.88
C SER A 77 3.23 -9.14 -26.68
N ASP A 78 2.13 -8.56 -26.23
CA ASP A 78 0.85 -8.59 -26.95
C ASP A 78 0.76 -7.55 -28.09
N ILE A 79 1.62 -6.52 -28.05
CA ILE A 79 1.68 -5.44 -29.06
C ILE A 79 2.80 -5.70 -30.10
N ALA A 80 3.82 -6.47 -29.75
CA ALA A 80 4.89 -6.84 -30.67
C ALA A 80 4.36 -7.84 -31.74
N PRO A 81 4.55 -7.57 -33.05
CA PRO A 81 4.10 -8.44 -34.13
C PRO A 81 4.88 -9.76 -34.23
#